data_AF-A0A6P1ZR23-F1
#
_entry.id   AF-A0A6P1ZR23-F1
#
_cell.length_a   1.000
_cell.length_b   1.000
_cell.length_c   1.000
_cell.angle_alpha   90.00
_cell.angle_beta   90.00
_cell.angle_gamma   90.00
#
_symmetry.space_group_name_H-M   'P 1'
#
loop_
_entity.id
_entity.type
_entity.pdbx_description
1 polymer ?
#
loop_
_entity_poly.entity_id
_entity_poly.type
_entity_poly.pdbx_seq_one_letter_code
_entity_poly.pdbx_strand_id
1 'polypeptide(L)'
;MKTYYYALASQQFLIQEEPTAEVLKERTRYYHEQEKEIDFWLVKQPAFLESPEMAQVKAQCPQPAAAIISTNAQFITWLKL
;
A
#
# COMPACT_ATOMS: atom_id res chain seq x y z
N MET A 1 -9.00 -5.66 -17.67
CA MET A 1 -7.88 -5.24 -16.79
C MET A 1 -8.45 -4.45 -15.63
N LYS A 2 -7.87 -4.56 -14.43
CA LYS A 2 -8.25 -3.75 -13.25
C LYS A 2 -7.13 -2.77 -12.95
N THR A 3 -7.48 -1.54 -12.55
CA THR A 3 -6.52 -0.52 -12.13
C THR A 3 -6.19 -0.70 -10.65
N TYR A 4 -4.91 -0.66 -10.32
CA TYR A 4 -4.41 -0.68 -8.94
C TYR A 4 -3.78 0.66 -8.60
N TYR A 5 -4.07 1.13 -7.40
CA TYR A 5 -3.52 2.34 -6.81
C TYR A 5 -2.57 1.92 -5.69
N TYR A 6 -1.52 2.70 -5.44
CA TYR A 6 -0.55 2.39 -4.39
C TYR A 6 -0.07 3.64 -3.64
N ALA A 7 0.25 3.46 -2.36
CA ALA A 7 1.07 4.36 -1.57
C ALA A 7 2.40 3.66 -1.29
N LEU A 8 3.52 4.32 -1.58
CA LEU A 8 4.88 3.75 -1.50
C LEU A 8 5.73 4.54 -0.51
N ALA A 9 6.41 3.83 0.39
CA ALA A 9 7.37 4.41 1.32
C ALA A 9 8.47 3.39 1.68
N SER A 10 9.44 3.80 2.49
CA SER A 10 10.41 2.85 3.06
C SER A 10 9.70 1.86 3.99
N GLN A 11 10.22 0.65 4.12
CA GLN A 11 9.70 -0.34 5.06
C GLN A 11 9.78 0.15 6.50
N GLN A 12 10.86 0.84 6.84
CA GLN A 12 11.04 1.40 8.17
C GLN A 12 9.89 2.35 8.51
N PHE A 13 9.63 3.33 7.64
CA PHE A 13 8.56 4.29 7.83
C PHE A 13 7.19 3.59 7.88
N LEU A 14 6.87 2.82 6.83
CA LEU A 14 5.52 2.28 6.64
C LEU A 14 5.14 1.20 7.65
N ILE A 15 6.10 0.45 8.23
CA ILE A 15 5.82 -0.71 9.09
C ILE A 15 6.19 -0.45 10.54
N GLN A 16 7.23 0.34 10.81
CA GLN A 16 7.75 0.52 12.16
C GLN A 16 7.37 1.87 12.77
N GLU A 17 7.36 2.93 11.97
CA GLU A 17 7.13 4.30 12.47
C GLU A 17 5.63 4.66 12.43
N GLU A 18 4.93 4.26 11.37
CA GLU A 18 3.51 4.54 11.20
C GLU A 18 2.60 3.47 11.82
N PRO A 19 1.42 3.83 12.37
CA PRO A 19 0.43 2.89 12.90
C PRO A 19 -0.36 2.15 11.79
N THR A 20 0.27 1.87 10.64
CA THR A 20 -0.39 1.22 9.48
C THR A 20 -0.96 -0.15 9.82
N ALA A 21 -0.32 -0.90 10.72
CA ALA A 21 -0.79 -2.21 11.14
C ALA A 21 -2.19 -2.13 11.77
N GLU A 22 -2.44 -1.14 12.63
CA GLU A 22 -3.76 -0.98 13.27
C GLU A 22 -4.80 -0.48 12.26
N VAL A 23 -4.42 0.45 11.37
CA VAL A 23 -5.28 0.92 10.27
C VAL A 23 -5.75 -0.24 9.38
N LEU A 24 -4.83 -1.11 8.96
CA LEU A 24 -5.15 -2.23 8.08
C LEU A 24 -5.96 -3.32 8.80
N LYS A 25 -5.67 -3.57 10.09
CA LYS A 25 -6.43 -4.50 10.93
C LYS A 25 -7.87 -4.04 11.11
N GLU A 26 -8.06 -2.77 11.47
CA GLU A 26 -9.39 -2.19 11.65
C GLU A 26 -10.18 -2.16 10.34
N ARG A 27 -9.53 -1.80 9.23
CA ARG A 27 -10.15 -1.88 7.89
C ARG A 27 -10.54 -3.32 7.52
N THR A 28 -9.71 -4.30 7.86
CA THR A 28 -10.01 -5.73 7.63
C THR A 28 -11.23 -6.16 8.42
N ARG A 29 -11.34 -5.76 9.70
CA ARG A 29 -12.51 -5.99 10.54
C ARG A 29 -13.76 -5.36 9.92
N TYR A 30 -13.69 -4.10 9.50
CA TYR A 30 -14.79 -3.41 8.82
C TYR A 30 -15.24 -4.14 7.54
N TYR A 31 -14.31 -4.62 6.71
CA TYR A 31 -14.67 -5.37 5.50
C TYR A 31 -15.37 -6.68 5.84
N HIS A 32 -14.87 -7.41 6.83
CA HIS A 32 -15.48 -8.65 7.30
C HIS A 32 -16.91 -8.44 7.83
N GLU A 33 -17.13 -7.42 8.67
CA GLU A 33 -18.45 -7.09 9.22
C GLU A 33 -19.48 -6.66 8.17
N GLN A 34 -19.00 -6.23 7.00
CA GLN A 34 -19.83 -5.79 5.88
C GLN A 34 -19.90 -6.83 4.77
N GLU A 35 -19.35 -8.04 4.98
CA GLU A 35 -19.27 -9.11 3.98
C GLU A 35 -18.61 -8.65 2.65
N LYS A 36 -17.63 -7.75 2.75
CA LYS A 36 -16.90 -7.20 1.61
C LYS A 36 -15.63 -8.00 1.34
N GLU A 37 -15.35 -8.25 0.07
CA GLU A 37 -14.08 -8.81 -0.37
C GLU A 37 -12.94 -7.81 -0.12
N ILE A 38 -11.83 -8.28 0.47
CA ILE A 38 -10.63 -7.45 0.70
C ILE A 38 -10.05 -7.02 -0.64
N ASP A 39 -9.88 -5.72 -0.81
CA ASP A 39 -9.37 -5.11 -2.03
C ASP A 39 -8.11 -4.25 -1.78
N PHE A 40 -7.40 -4.53 -0.68
CA PHE A 40 -6.18 -3.84 -0.27
C PHE A 40 -5.15 -4.78 0.38
N TRP A 41 -3.87 -4.49 0.20
CA TRP A 41 -2.76 -5.33 0.69
C TRP A 41 -1.52 -4.50 1.04
N LEU A 42 -0.80 -4.91 2.10
CA LEU A 42 0.57 -4.44 2.38
C LEU A 42 1.57 -5.39 1.70
N VAL A 43 2.40 -4.84 0.81
CA VAL A 43 3.39 -5.60 0.04
C VAL A 43 4.79 -5.06 0.32
N LYS A 44 5.65 -5.92 0.89
CA LYS A 44 7.07 -5.64 1.09
C LYS A 44 7.82 -5.88 -0.23
N GLN A 45 8.76 -5.00 -0.58
CA GLN A 45 9.57 -5.08 -1.81
C GLN A 45 8.71 -5.40 -3.04
N PRO A 46 7.75 -4.53 -3.37
CA PRO A 46 6.78 -4.83 -4.42
C PRO A 46 7.45 -5.00 -5.79
N ALA A 47 7.27 -6.15 -6.42
CA ALA A 47 7.92 -6.49 -7.70
C ALA A 47 7.58 -5.52 -8.84
N PHE A 48 6.42 -4.84 -8.81
CA PHE A 48 6.08 -3.83 -9.83
C PHE A 48 7.07 -2.66 -9.86
N LEU A 49 7.73 -2.37 -8.73
CA LEU A 49 8.72 -1.31 -8.60
C LEU A 49 10.00 -1.61 -9.40
N GLU A 50 10.22 -2.88 -9.77
CA GLU A 50 11.33 -3.33 -10.61
C GLU A 50 11.05 -3.15 -12.12
N SER A 51 9.83 -2.79 -12.51
CA SER A 51 9.52 -2.52 -13.91
C SER A 51 10.25 -1.27 -14.42
N PRO A 52 10.64 -1.22 -15.71
CA PRO A 52 11.33 -0.05 -16.28
C PRO A 52 10.54 1.26 -16.13
N GLU A 53 9.21 1.19 -16.23
CA GLU A 53 8.30 2.33 -16.08
C GLU A 53 8.36 2.95 -14.67
N MET A 54 8.75 2.15 -13.67
CA MET A 54 8.82 2.56 -12.27
C MET A 54 10.24 2.96 -11.82
N ALA A 55 11.23 2.95 -12.73
CA ALA A 55 12.63 3.21 -12.38
C ALA A 55 12.83 4.57 -11.68
N GLN A 56 12.17 5.63 -12.17
CA GLN A 56 12.26 6.96 -11.56
C GLN A 56 11.61 7.01 -10.17
N VAL A 57 10.50 6.29 -9.96
CA VAL A 57 9.83 6.20 -8.66
C VAL A 57 10.68 5.39 -7.68
N LYS A 58 11.24 4.27 -8.13
CA LYS A 58 12.15 3.43 -7.33
C LYS A 58 13.36 4.22 -6.85
N ALA A 59 13.96 5.04 -7.72
CA ALA A 59 15.13 5.86 -7.38
C ALA A 59 14.83 6.92 -6.31
N GLN A 60 13.58 7.40 -6.21
CA GLN A 60 13.16 8.39 -5.21
C GLN A 60 12.76 7.75 -3.87
N CYS A 61 12.40 6.47 -3.86
CA CYS A 61 11.93 5.79 -2.65
C CYS A 61 13.09 5.13 -1.89
N PRO A 62 13.29 5.44 -0.59
CA PRO A 62 14.31 4.78 0.21
C PRO A 62 14.08 3.26 0.29
N GLN A 63 15.17 2.49 0.20
CA GLN A 63 15.14 1.04 0.21
C GLN A 63 15.55 0.47 1.58
N PRO A 64 14.98 -0.68 2.00
CA PRO A 64 13.97 -1.47 1.29
C PRO A 64 12.59 -0.80 1.33
N ALA A 65 11.88 -0.82 0.19
CA ALA A 65 10.55 -0.21 0.08
C ALA A 65 9.40 -1.17 0.44
N ALA A 66 8.25 -0.59 0.82
CA ALA A 66 6.96 -1.27 0.95
C ALA A 66 5.85 -0.41 0.38
N ALA A 67 4.78 -1.07 -0.08
CA ALA A 67 3.60 -0.41 -0.63
C ALA A 67 2.32 -0.91 0.02
N ILE A 68 1.37 -0.01 0.25
CA ILE A 68 -0.04 -0.39 0.40
C ILE A 68 -0.69 -0.25 -0.98
N ILE A 69 -1.28 -1.33 -1.47
CA ILE A 69 -1.89 -1.42 -2.81
C ILE A 69 -3.38 -1.65 -2.62
N SER A 70 -4.23 -1.00 -3.42
CA SER A 70 -5.67 -1.25 -3.42
C SER A 70 -6.30 -0.93 -4.77
N THR A 71 -7.45 -1.54 -5.07
CA THR A 71 -8.31 -1.10 -6.19
C THR A 71 -9.16 0.12 -5.84
N ASN A 72 -9.17 0.56 -4.58
CA ASN A 72 -9.88 1.74 -4.12
C ASN A 72 -8.96 2.97 -4.09
N ALA A 73 -9.12 3.87 -5.07
CA ALA A 73 -8.34 5.10 -5.19
C ALA A 73 -8.49 6.05 -3.99
N GLN A 74 -9.69 6.13 -3.40
CA GLN A 74 -9.96 7.00 -2.25
C GLN A 74 -9.18 6.53 -1.02
N PHE A 75 -9.11 5.22 -0.80
CA PHE A 75 -8.34 4.65 0.30
C PHE A 75 -6.84 4.99 0.18
N ILE A 76 -6.26 4.84 -1.01
CA ILE A 76 -4.85 5.20 -1.25
C ILE A 76 -4.63 6.70 -1.13
N THR A 77 -5.59 7.52 -1.57
CA THR A 77 -5.49 8.98 -1.42
C THR A 77 -5.55 9.39 0.04
N TRP A 78 -6.42 8.77 0.84
CA TRP A 78 -6.52 9.00 2.28
C TRP A 78 -5.23 8.61 3.02
N LEU A 79 -4.56 7.52 2.63
CA LEU A 79 -3.26 7.14 3.21
C LEU A 79 -2.13 8.14 2.94
N LYS A 80 -2.29 9.03 1.94
CA LYS A 80 -1.28 10.04 1.58
C LYS A 80 -1.45 11.35 2.36
N LEU A 81 -2.66 11.65 2.82
CA LEU A 81 -3.01 12.92 3.50
C LEU A 81 -2.43 12.97 4.91
#